data_AF-A0A2I0QA62-F1
#
_entry.id   AF-A0A2I0QA62-F1
#
_cell.length_a   1.000
_cell.length_b   1.000
_cell.length_c   1.000
_cell.angle_alpha   90.00
_cell.angle_beta   90.00
_cell.angle_gamma   90.00
#
_symmetry.space_group_name_H-M   'P 1'
#
loop_
_entity.id
_entity.type
_entity.pdbx_description
1 polymer ?
#
loop_
_entity_poly.entity_id
_entity_poly.type
_entity_poly.pdbx_seq_one_letter_code
_entity_poly.pdbx_strand_id
1 'polypeptide(L)'
;MKPISEQIKSKPWLGWLLFFVTMIVVFLLGLLASSVMERRAEAVFAYAPKVKLSQFEPRNEVWGENFPKEFQSYYQTADTTFRSLYGGNGVVDMLEHYPDYVILWAGYAFSKSYNQGRGHFYAVEDVWNSLRVGSPMGDEKSPQPNTCWTCKSPDVPRLMNEMGVAEFYKGTWETKGHQVVNPIGCADCHDAETMNLRISRPALIEAFKRLGKDITKATHQEMRSLVCAQCHVEYYFDKKKIKDVAYLTFPWDKGNSVEQIEAYYDEIEFTDWTHGLSRTPMLKAQHPDYEVFTTGIHYQRGVSCADCHMPYVSEGGQKYTHHKIQSPLNHISKSCQVCHRESEEELRNNVYERQKKIKEIQVMLEHMLVRNHIEAKAAWDAGATEKEMAPILKLIRQAQWRWDFCAAGHGNSFHAPLEIARIISTGIDKSHQARFELQKVLAAHNVKTPIPLPVISTKAKAQSYIGLNMNQLNKEKEQFMNTVIPKWLEKAKERESKYPKTVL
;
A
#
# COMPACT_ATOMS: atom_id res chain seq x y z
N MET A 1 26.39 61.79 15.28
CA MET A 1 24.93 62.06 15.27
C MET A 1 24.60 62.82 16.54
N LYS A 2 23.76 63.88 16.49
CA LYS A 2 23.36 64.59 17.73
C LYS A 2 22.60 63.62 18.66
N PRO A 3 22.77 63.68 19.98
CA PRO A 3 21.99 62.89 20.92
C PRO A 3 20.49 63.04 20.67
N ILE A 4 19.72 61.95 20.83
CA ILE A 4 18.26 61.96 20.65
C ILE A 4 17.60 63.05 21.51
N SER A 5 18.14 63.31 22.71
CA SER A 5 17.70 64.39 23.59
C SER A 5 17.89 65.80 23.02
N GLU A 6 18.98 66.06 22.27
CA GLU A 6 19.22 67.34 21.60
C GLU A 6 18.37 67.51 20.34
N GLN A 7 18.13 66.41 19.61
CA GLN A 7 17.26 66.42 18.42
C GLN A 7 15.81 66.70 18.80
N ILE A 8 15.32 66.09 19.88
CA ILE A 8 13.96 66.32 20.43
C ILE A 8 13.81 67.77 20.93
N LYS A 9 14.84 68.35 21.58
CA LYS A 9 14.82 69.78 21.97
C LYS A 9 14.71 70.72 20.78
N SER A 10 15.36 70.41 19.66
CA SER A 10 15.32 71.24 18.44
C SER A 10 14.06 71.07 17.60
N LYS A 11 13.39 69.90 17.69
CA LYS A 11 12.19 69.54 16.93
C LYS A 11 11.25 68.72 17.84
N PRO A 12 10.38 69.37 18.64
CA PRO A 12 9.51 68.68 19.59
C PRO A 12 8.60 67.62 18.97
N TRP A 13 8.23 67.77 17.69
CA TRP A 13 7.43 66.79 16.95
C TRP A 13 8.13 65.43 16.77
N LEU A 14 9.47 65.37 16.77
CA LEU A 14 10.22 64.10 16.74
C LEU A 14 9.98 63.29 18.02
N GLY A 15 9.87 63.96 19.17
CA GLY A 15 9.58 63.30 20.45
C GLY A 15 8.17 62.70 20.47
N TRP A 16 7.18 63.45 19.97
CA TRP A 16 5.81 62.96 19.82
C TRP A 16 5.71 61.81 18.81
N LEU A 17 6.39 61.90 17.67
CA LEU A 17 6.44 60.82 16.69
C LEU A 17 7.02 59.54 17.31
N LEU A 18 8.15 59.64 18.02
CA LEU A 18 8.81 58.49 18.65
C LEU A 18 7.94 57.88 19.75
N PHE A 19 7.23 58.70 20.52
CA PHE A 19 6.24 58.26 21.50
C PHE A 19 5.09 57.48 20.85
N PHE A 20 4.45 58.03 19.80
CA PHE A 20 3.34 57.36 19.11
C PHE A 20 3.79 56.06 18.42
N VAL A 21 4.96 56.05 17.77
CA VAL A 21 5.52 54.84 17.16
C VAL A 21 5.79 53.77 18.22
N THR A 22 6.38 54.15 19.36
CA THR A 22 6.64 53.21 20.47
C THR A 22 5.34 52.66 21.04
N MET A 23 4.32 53.51 21.21
CA MET A 23 3.00 53.10 21.67
C MET A 23 2.33 52.11 20.72
N ILE A 24 2.42 52.33 19.40
CA ILE A 24 1.92 51.40 18.38
C ILE A 24 2.67 50.06 18.47
N VAL A 25 4.00 50.08 18.56
CA VAL A 25 4.81 48.85 18.64
C VAL A 25 4.47 48.06 19.91
N VAL A 26 4.38 48.71 21.07
CA VAL A 26 4.00 48.06 22.34
C VAL A 26 2.58 47.51 22.27
N PHE A 27 1.64 48.24 21.67
CA PHE A 27 0.26 47.76 21.46
C PHE A 27 0.23 46.51 20.56
N LEU A 28 0.95 46.51 19.44
CA LEU A 28 1.05 45.35 18.54
C LEU A 28 1.72 44.15 19.22
N LEU A 29 2.75 44.37 20.05
CA LEU A 29 3.37 43.32 20.86
C LEU A 29 2.41 42.77 21.93
N GLY A 30 1.59 43.63 22.53
CA GLY A 30 0.52 43.23 23.46
C GLY A 30 -0.54 42.36 22.79
N LEU A 31 -0.98 42.73 21.57
CA LEU A 31 -1.90 41.90 20.77
C LEU A 31 -1.29 40.55 20.38
N LEU A 32 -0.01 40.54 19.99
CA LEU A 32 0.70 39.30 19.69
C LEU A 32 0.79 38.40 20.93
N ALA A 33 1.17 38.96 22.08
CA ALA A 33 1.24 38.22 23.34
C ALA A 33 -0.13 37.66 23.75
N SER A 34 -1.20 38.45 23.63
CA SER A 34 -2.57 37.99 23.87
C SER A 34 -2.94 36.83 22.95
N SER A 35 -2.67 36.94 21.65
CA SER A 35 -2.94 35.87 20.67
C SER A 35 -2.16 34.59 20.96
N VAL A 36 -0.89 34.71 21.38
CA VAL A 36 -0.07 33.55 21.76
C VAL A 36 -0.61 32.88 23.02
N MET A 37 -1.03 33.65 24.02
CA MET A 37 -1.61 33.09 25.25
C MET A 37 -2.95 32.41 25.01
N GLU A 38 -3.84 33.02 24.23
CA GLU A 38 -5.14 32.46 23.86
C GLU A 38 -4.97 31.14 23.09
N ARG A 39 -4.09 31.11 22.07
CA ARG A 39 -3.78 29.88 21.33
C ARG A 39 -3.15 28.79 22.21
N ARG A 40 -2.31 29.15 23.19
CA ARG A 40 -1.75 28.19 24.16
C ARG A 40 -2.83 27.64 25.09
N ALA A 41 -3.75 28.48 25.56
CA ALA A 41 -4.86 28.05 26.40
C ALA A 41 -5.81 27.11 25.63
N GLU A 42 -6.18 27.45 24.39
CA GLU A 42 -6.96 26.58 23.49
C GLU A 42 -6.31 25.21 23.30
N ALA A 43 -4.97 25.16 23.16
CA ALA A 43 -4.25 23.90 23.04
C ALA A 43 -4.36 23.04 24.32
N VAL A 44 -4.31 23.63 25.52
CA VAL A 44 -4.40 22.87 26.77
C VAL A 44 -5.81 22.29 27.00
N PHE A 45 -6.86 23.04 26.66
CA PHE A 45 -8.25 22.58 26.84
C PHE A 45 -8.72 21.61 25.74
N ALA A 46 -8.12 21.63 24.55
CA ALA A 46 -8.52 20.75 23.44
C ALA A 46 -8.12 19.28 23.63
N TYR A 47 -7.14 18.97 24.49
CA TYR A 47 -6.55 17.62 24.61
C TYR A 47 -6.87 16.88 25.92
N ALA A 48 -7.85 17.33 26.70
CA ALA A 48 -8.32 16.52 27.83
C ALA A 48 -8.99 15.23 27.28
N PRO A 49 -8.46 14.04 27.59
CA PRO A 49 -9.02 12.80 27.07
C PRO A 49 -10.43 12.62 27.63
N LYS A 50 -11.41 12.44 26.75
CA LYS A 50 -12.82 12.22 27.11
C LYS A 50 -13.10 10.76 27.43
N VAL A 51 -12.34 9.86 26.82
CA VAL A 51 -12.48 8.42 27.00
C VAL A 51 -11.12 7.77 27.27
N LYS A 52 -11.12 6.73 28.09
CA LYS A 52 -9.94 5.87 28.25
C LYS A 52 -9.89 4.87 27.09
N LEU A 53 -8.79 4.87 26.35
CA LEU A 53 -8.57 3.97 25.22
C LEU A 53 -7.90 2.68 25.70
N SER A 54 -8.40 1.54 25.22
CA SER A 54 -7.66 0.27 25.29
C SER A 54 -6.66 0.21 24.13
N GLN A 55 -5.49 -0.41 24.37
CA GLN A 55 -4.50 -0.62 23.32
C GLN A 55 -5.04 -1.41 22.11
N PHE A 56 -6.06 -2.23 22.33
CA PHE A 56 -6.69 -3.05 21.30
C PHE A 56 -8.11 -2.59 20.98
N GLU A 57 -8.46 -1.33 21.21
CA GLU A 57 -9.73 -0.72 20.78
C GLU A 57 -9.77 -0.63 19.24
N PRO A 58 -10.56 -1.47 18.53
CA PRO A 58 -10.54 -1.47 17.07
C PRO A 58 -11.50 -0.42 16.46
N ARG A 59 -12.40 0.16 17.27
CA ARG A 59 -13.42 1.11 16.81
C ARG A 59 -12.83 2.51 16.67
N ASN A 60 -12.58 2.94 15.44
CA ASN A 60 -11.90 4.20 15.14
C ASN A 60 -12.64 5.43 15.69
N GLU A 61 -13.97 5.38 15.77
CA GLU A 61 -14.81 6.45 16.29
C GLU A 61 -14.57 6.72 17.79
N VAL A 62 -14.19 5.70 18.57
CA VAL A 62 -13.86 5.87 20.00
C VAL A 62 -12.57 6.68 20.16
N TRP A 63 -11.58 6.45 19.28
CA TRP A 63 -10.37 7.27 19.22
C TRP A 63 -10.69 8.71 18.81
N GLY A 64 -11.65 8.90 17.89
CA GLY A 64 -12.10 10.22 17.43
C GLY A 64 -12.73 11.11 18.49
N GLU A 65 -13.16 10.56 19.63
CA GLU A 65 -13.64 11.37 20.76
C GLU A 65 -12.51 12.15 21.44
N ASN A 66 -11.31 11.56 21.48
CA ASN A 66 -10.09 12.19 21.99
C ASN A 66 -9.32 12.95 20.90
N PHE A 67 -9.34 12.46 19.67
CA PHE A 67 -8.54 12.98 18.54
C PHE A 67 -9.42 13.34 17.33
N PRO A 68 -10.33 14.32 17.46
CA PRO A 68 -11.35 14.59 16.44
C PRO A 68 -10.76 15.04 15.10
N LYS A 69 -9.65 15.79 15.08
CA LYS A 69 -9.05 16.30 13.83
C LYS A 69 -8.38 15.20 13.02
N GLU A 70 -7.62 14.35 13.69
CA GLU A 70 -6.99 13.15 13.13
C GLU A 70 -8.07 12.20 12.61
N PHE A 71 -9.09 11.91 13.41
CA PHE A 71 -10.20 11.05 13.00
C PHE A 71 -10.99 11.61 11.82
N GLN A 72 -11.36 12.89 11.85
CA GLN A 72 -12.10 13.51 10.75
C GLN A 72 -11.29 13.50 9.44
N SER A 73 -10.00 13.86 9.49
CA SER A 73 -9.14 13.79 8.30
C SER A 73 -8.91 12.35 7.82
N TYR A 74 -8.80 11.37 8.73
CA TYR A 74 -8.79 9.95 8.39
C TYR A 74 -10.07 9.53 7.67
N TYR A 75 -11.24 9.94 8.17
CA TYR A 75 -12.54 9.56 7.61
C TYR A 75 -12.73 10.12 6.18
N GLN A 76 -12.04 11.20 5.83
CA GLN A 76 -11.99 11.70 4.46
C GLN A 76 -11.32 10.72 3.49
N THR A 77 -10.66 9.64 3.93
CA THR A 77 -10.25 8.57 3.01
C THR A 77 -11.44 7.84 2.37
N ALA A 78 -12.67 8.03 2.89
CA ALA A 78 -13.90 7.64 2.21
C ALA A 78 -14.15 8.43 0.91
N ASP A 79 -13.60 9.64 0.78
CA ASP A 79 -13.66 10.41 -0.46
C ASP A 79 -12.67 9.84 -1.48
N THR A 80 -13.20 9.17 -2.50
CA THR A 80 -12.43 8.55 -3.58
C THR A 80 -12.57 9.30 -4.92
N THR A 81 -12.86 10.60 -4.88
CA THR A 81 -13.14 11.39 -6.10
C THR A 81 -11.88 11.76 -6.88
N PHE A 82 -10.72 11.84 -6.22
CA PHE A 82 -9.49 12.25 -6.89
C PHE A 82 -8.95 11.17 -7.85
N ARG A 83 -8.56 11.61 -9.04
CA ARG A 83 -7.87 10.80 -10.06
C ARG A 83 -6.66 11.56 -10.57
N SER A 84 -5.51 10.89 -10.58
CA SER A 84 -4.32 11.37 -11.29
C SER A 84 -4.20 10.66 -12.64
N LEU A 85 -3.24 11.09 -13.48
CA LEU A 85 -2.99 10.45 -14.78
C LEU A 85 -2.71 8.94 -14.61
N TYR A 86 -1.86 8.60 -13.64
CA TYR A 86 -1.63 7.23 -13.22
C TYR A 86 -2.01 7.12 -11.73
N GLY A 87 -3.09 6.42 -11.45
CA GLY A 87 -3.54 6.15 -10.09
C GLY A 87 -4.50 7.19 -9.50
N GLY A 88 -4.32 7.50 -8.22
CA GLY A 88 -5.23 8.32 -7.42
C GLY A 88 -5.82 7.51 -6.27
N ASN A 89 -7.00 7.89 -5.79
CA ASN A 89 -7.59 7.27 -4.60
C ASN A 89 -8.97 6.69 -4.83
N GLY A 90 -9.38 6.44 -6.08
CA GLY A 90 -10.62 5.71 -6.29
C GLY A 90 -10.53 4.56 -7.24
N VAL A 91 -11.70 3.95 -7.42
CA VAL A 91 -11.84 2.62 -7.99
C VAL A 91 -11.39 2.63 -9.44
N VAL A 92 -10.32 1.88 -9.70
CA VAL A 92 -9.80 1.57 -11.03
C VAL A 92 -9.62 0.07 -11.10
N ASP A 93 -10.33 -0.57 -12.01
CA ASP A 93 -10.14 -1.99 -12.34
C ASP A 93 -8.89 -2.11 -13.21
N MET A 94 -7.82 -2.65 -12.62
CA MET A 94 -6.53 -2.74 -13.30
C MET A 94 -6.54 -3.81 -14.38
N LEU A 95 -7.42 -4.81 -14.29
CA LEU A 95 -7.57 -5.83 -15.33
C LEU A 95 -8.33 -5.30 -16.55
N GLU A 96 -9.25 -4.34 -16.34
CA GLU A 96 -9.92 -3.64 -17.44
C GLU A 96 -8.96 -2.71 -18.17
N HIS A 97 -8.16 -1.97 -17.42
CA HIS A 97 -7.19 -1.04 -18.01
C HIS A 97 -5.97 -1.76 -18.61
N TYR A 98 -5.55 -2.88 -18.03
CA TYR A 98 -4.44 -3.71 -18.51
C TYR A 98 -4.84 -5.20 -18.63
N PRO A 99 -5.53 -5.59 -19.72
CA PRO A 99 -5.98 -6.97 -19.91
C PRO A 99 -4.87 -8.02 -19.89
N ASP A 100 -3.63 -7.65 -20.24
CA ASP A 100 -2.46 -8.54 -20.18
C ASP A 100 -2.24 -9.13 -18.79
N TYR A 101 -2.60 -8.40 -17.73
CA TYR A 101 -2.42 -8.84 -16.34
C TYR A 101 -3.21 -10.13 -16.06
N VAL A 102 -4.35 -10.31 -16.73
CA VAL A 102 -5.15 -11.54 -16.64
C VAL A 102 -4.34 -12.73 -17.15
N ILE A 103 -3.60 -12.56 -18.24
CA ILE A 103 -2.77 -13.60 -18.83
C ILE A 103 -1.56 -13.88 -17.94
N LEU A 104 -0.86 -12.83 -17.48
CA LEU A 104 0.32 -12.96 -16.61
C LEU A 104 -0.01 -13.67 -15.29
N TRP A 105 -1.23 -13.53 -14.79
CA TRP A 105 -1.71 -14.21 -13.57
C TRP A 105 -2.62 -15.40 -13.85
N ALA A 106 -2.57 -16.00 -15.04
CA ALA A 106 -3.38 -17.17 -15.38
C ALA A 106 -3.14 -18.31 -14.38
N GLY A 107 -4.22 -18.86 -13.81
CA GLY A 107 -4.16 -19.86 -12.74
C GLY A 107 -4.07 -19.29 -11.33
N TYR A 108 -4.00 -17.96 -11.16
CA TYR A 108 -3.93 -17.30 -9.87
C TYR A 108 -5.11 -16.38 -9.60
N ALA A 109 -5.41 -16.12 -8.32
CA ALA A 109 -6.58 -15.35 -7.89
C ALA A 109 -6.62 -13.93 -8.49
N PHE A 110 -5.46 -13.32 -8.73
CA PHE A 110 -5.36 -11.97 -9.31
C PHE A 110 -5.88 -11.87 -10.74
N SER A 111 -5.96 -12.97 -11.51
CA SER A 111 -6.60 -12.98 -12.83
C SER A 111 -8.14 -12.83 -12.77
N LYS A 112 -8.75 -13.10 -11.61
CA LYS A 112 -10.19 -12.96 -11.39
C LYS A 112 -10.55 -11.50 -11.10
N SER A 113 -9.83 -10.87 -10.16
CA SER A 113 -10.00 -9.45 -9.84
C SER A 113 -8.74 -8.82 -9.26
N TYR A 114 -8.41 -7.64 -9.77
CA TYR A 114 -7.34 -6.79 -9.25
C TYR A 114 -7.70 -5.32 -9.52
N ASN A 115 -7.93 -4.59 -8.44
CA ASN A 115 -8.24 -3.16 -8.48
C ASN A 115 -7.09 -2.41 -7.83
N GLN A 116 -6.87 -1.18 -8.27
CA GLN A 116 -5.98 -0.26 -7.58
C GLN A 116 -6.46 -0.01 -6.14
N GLY A 117 -5.52 0.20 -5.22
CA GLY A 117 -5.84 0.67 -3.87
C GLY A 117 -6.59 2.01 -3.88
N ARG A 118 -7.66 2.09 -3.10
CA ARG A 118 -8.36 3.34 -2.75
C ARG A 118 -8.11 3.72 -1.29
N GLY A 119 -8.90 4.63 -0.73
CA GLY A 119 -8.70 5.09 0.65
C GLY A 119 -8.85 3.99 1.70
N HIS A 120 -8.10 4.11 2.80
CA HIS A 120 -8.03 3.14 3.90
C HIS A 120 -9.38 2.78 4.52
N PHE A 121 -10.34 3.72 4.50
CA PHE A 121 -11.72 3.50 4.91
C PHE A 121 -12.35 2.24 4.27
N TYR A 122 -11.97 1.92 3.03
CA TYR A 122 -12.54 0.80 2.28
C TYR A 122 -11.74 -0.49 2.40
N ALA A 123 -10.67 -0.54 3.18
CA ALA A 123 -9.76 -1.69 3.19
C ALA A 123 -10.46 -3.02 3.50
N VAL A 124 -11.39 -3.04 4.45
CA VAL A 124 -12.17 -4.23 4.79
C VAL A 124 -13.21 -4.55 3.71
N GLU A 125 -13.94 -3.53 3.26
CA GLU A 125 -14.96 -3.65 2.21
C GLU A 125 -14.39 -4.18 0.89
N ASP A 126 -13.20 -3.73 0.49
CA ASP A 126 -12.54 -4.17 -0.74
C ASP A 126 -12.10 -5.63 -0.67
N VAL A 127 -11.73 -6.12 0.51
CA VAL A 127 -11.43 -7.54 0.70
C VAL A 127 -12.71 -8.36 0.61
N TRP A 128 -13.80 -7.89 1.21
CA TRP A 128 -15.11 -8.54 1.03
C TRP A 128 -15.52 -8.59 -0.43
N ASN A 129 -15.38 -7.51 -1.19
CA ASN A 129 -15.82 -7.46 -2.59
C ASN A 129 -14.89 -8.21 -3.57
N SER A 130 -13.65 -8.48 -3.19
CA SER A 130 -12.70 -9.12 -4.09
C SER A 130 -13.11 -10.57 -4.43
N LEU A 131 -13.16 -10.90 -5.73
CA LEU A 131 -13.26 -12.29 -6.20
C LEU A 131 -12.08 -13.17 -5.76
N ARG A 132 -10.98 -12.58 -5.27
CA ARG A 132 -9.80 -13.33 -4.82
C ARG A 132 -10.06 -14.18 -3.57
N VAL A 133 -10.95 -13.72 -2.69
CA VAL A 133 -11.35 -14.45 -1.46
C VAL A 133 -12.53 -15.41 -1.69
N GLY A 134 -12.99 -15.55 -2.94
CA GLY A 134 -14.15 -16.38 -3.29
C GLY A 134 -15.45 -15.88 -2.67
N SER A 135 -16.42 -16.78 -2.56
CA SER A 135 -17.79 -16.50 -2.10
C SER A 135 -18.24 -17.54 -1.06
N PRO A 136 -17.53 -17.67 0.07
CA PRO A 136 -17.74 -18.76 1.02
C PRO A 136 -19.14 -18.68 1.66
N MET A 137 -20.00 -19.65 1.31
CA MET A 137 -21.37 -19.78 1.79
C MET A 137 -21.62 -21.21 2.30
N GLY A 138 -22.35 -21.34 3.40
CA GLY A 138 -22.59 -22.66 4.01
C GLY A 138 -21.28 -23.34 4.42
N ASP A 139 -21.01 -24.53 3.88
CA ASP A 139 -19.79 -25.30 4.13
C ASP A 139 -18.64 -24.95 3.18
N GLU A 140 -18.88 -24.09 2.18
CA GLU A 140 -17.84 -23.65 1.26
C GLU A 140 -16.83 -22.73 1.97
N LYS A 141 -15.56 -23.11 1.89
CA LYS A 141 -14.45 -22.35 2.48
C LYS A 141 -13.85 -21.39 1.47
N SER A 142 -13.31 -20.27 1.96
CA SER A 142 -12.55 -19.37 1.12
C SER A 142 -11.30 -20.08 0.58
N PRO A 143 -10.89 -19.82 -0.68
CA PRO A 143 -9.58 -20.25 -1.18
C PRO A 143 -8.42 -19.52 -0.49
N GLN A 144 -8.70 -18.48 0.31
CA GLN A 144 -7.68 -17.66 0.97
C GLN A 144 -7.61 -17.97 2.48
N PRO A 145 -6.42 -17.91 3.09
CA PRO A 145 -6.26 -18.07 4.53
C PRO A 145 -6.68 -16.80 5.29
N ASN A 146 -6.85 -16.93 6.61
CA ASN A 146 -7.07 -15.78 7.50
C ASN A 146 -5.98 -14.71 7.43
N THR A 147 -4.79 -15.07 6.97
CA THR A 147 -3.67 -14.15 6.72
C THR A 147 -4.04 -12.98 5.80
N CYS A 148 -5.04 -13.14 4.91
CA CYS A 148 -5.52 -12.06 4.05
C CYS A 148 -6.15 -10.87 4.81
N TRP A 149 -6.52 -11.04 6.09
CA TRP A 149 -7.01 -9.96 6.95
C TRP A 149 -5.91 -9.03 7.47
N THR A 150 -4.66 -9.51 7.55
CA THR A 150 -3.60 -8.92 8.39
C THR A 150 -3.42 -7.41 8.17
N CYS A 151 -3.42 -6.98 6.92
CA CYS A 151 -3.10 -5.62 6.53
C CYS A 151 -4.35 -4.76 6.26
N LYS A 152 -5.46 -5.03 6.95
CA LYS A 152 -6.78 -4.48 6.57
C LYS A 152 -7.57 -3.87 7.72
N SER A 153 -7.21 -4.13 8.98
CA SER A 153 -8.05 -3.78 10.11
C SER A 153 -7.30 -3.74 11.45
N PRO A 154 -7.67 -2.85 12.38
CA PRO A 154 -7.22 -2.86 13.78
C PRO A 154 -7.82 -4.01 14.60
N ASP A 155 -8.80 -4.75 14.08
CA ASP A 155 -9.26 -6.01 14.70
C ASP A 155 -8.17 -7.09 14.68
N VAL A 156 -7.23 -7.02 13.73
CA VAL A 156 -6.14 -7.99 13.61
C VAL A 156 -5.26 -8.03 14.86
N PRO A 157 -4.65 -6.92 15.32
CA PRO A 157 -3.80 -6.94 16.51
C PRO A 157 -4.60 -7.28 17.77
N ARG A 158 -5.88 -6.90 17.83
CA ARG A 158 -6.80 -7.34 18.89
C ARG A 158 -6.94 -8.86 18.92
N LEU A 159 -7.28 -9.47 17.79
CA LEU A 159 -7.42 -10.92 17.69
C LEU A 159 -6.10 -11.65 17.95
N MET A 160 -4.99 -11.17 17.39
CA MET A 160 -3.66 -11.74 17.66
C MET A 160 -3.30 -11.68 19.15
N ASN A 161 -3.70 -10.63 19.87
CA ASN A 161 -3.53 -10.55 21.32
C ASN A 161 -4.43 -11.53 22.08
N GLU A 162 -5.68 -11.72 21.64
CA GLU A 162 -6.65 -12.62 22.29
C GLU A 162 -6.33 -14.11 22.09
N MET A 163 -5.89 -14.51 20.89
CA MET A 163 -5.72 -15.94 20.55
C MET A 163 -4.30 -16.35 20.14
N GLY A 164 -3.40 -15.38 19.96
CA GLY A 164 -2.05 -15.61 19.45
C GLY A 164 -1.95 -15.50 17.92
N VAL A 165 -0.76 -15.16 17.44
CA VAL A 165 -0.47 -14.85 16.03
C VAL A 165 -0.73 -16.05 15.12
N ALA A 166 -0.21 -17.22 15.48
CA ALA A 166 -0.37 -18.43 14.67
C ALA A 166 -1.83 -18.89 14.59
N GLU A 167 -2.57 -18.80 15.70
CA GLU A 167 -3.98 -19.19 15.73
C GLU A 167 -4.88 -18.20 14.98
N PHE A 168 -4.50 -16.92 14.92
CA PHE A 168 -5.15 -15.95 14.03
C PHE A 168 -5.00 -16.36 12.55
N TYR A 169 -3.80 -16.75 12.11
CA TYR A 169 -3.54 -17.14 10.72
C TYR A 169 -4.12 -18.50 10.32
N LYS A 170 -4.42 -19.37 11.29
CA LYS A 170 -4.94 -20.71 11.04
C LYS A 170 -6.34 -20.65 10.42
N GLY A 171 -6.61 -21.54 9.46
CA GLY A 171 -7.91 -21.66 8.80
C GLY A 171 -8.12 -20.68 7.63
N THR A 172 -9.34 -20.68 7.13
CA THR A 172 -9.75 -19.99 5.91
C THR A 172 -10.41 -18.64 6.23
N TRP A 173 -10.25 -17.67 5.33
CA TRP A 173 -10.52 -16.24 5.51
C TRP A 173 -11.91 -15.93 6.10
N GLU A 174 -12.93 -16.69 5.70
CA GLU A 174 -14.31 -16.48 6.15
C GLU A 174 -14.51 -16.70 7.66
N THR A 175 -13.65 -17.51 8.28
CA THR A 175 -13.80 -17.90 9.70
C THR A 175 -13.60 -16.72 10.65
N LYS A 176 -12.92 -15.65 10.22
CA LYS A 176 -12.74 -14.41 10.99
C LYS A 176 -13.57 -13.25 10.44
N GLY A 177 -14.41 -13.48 9.42
CA GLY A 177 -15.16 -12.41 8.76
C GLY A 177 -16.08 -11.62 9.68
N HIS A 178 -16.69 -12.27 10.67
CA HIS A 178 -17.51 -11.59 11.68
C HIS A 178 -16.70 -10.91 12.79
N GLN A 179 -15.38 -11.13 12.84
CA GLN A 179 -14.46 -10.57 13.83
C GLN A 179 -13.66 -9.38 13.29
N VAL A 180 -13.42 -9.33 11.98
CA VAL A 180 -12.61 -8.29 11.32
C VAL A 180 -13.53 -7.40 10.50
N VAL A 181 -14.02 -6.31 11.11
CA VAL A 181 -15.03 -5.43 10.50
C VAL A 181 -14.66 -3.96 10.50
N ASN A 182 -13.72 -3.55 11.35
CA ASN A 182 -13.27 -2.16 11.44
C ASN A 182 -12.20 -1.92 10.36
N PRO A 183 -12.30 -0.88 9.52
CA PRO A 183 -11.25 -0.57 8.54
C PRO A 183 -9.96 -0.11 9.22
N ILE A 184 -8.84 -0.21 8.49
CA ILE A 184 -7.50 0.25 8.91
C ILE A 184 -7.62 1.57 9.69
N GLY A 185 -7.03 1.67 10.88
CA GLY A 185 -7.18 2.88 11.67
C GLY A 185 -6.23 3.01 12.84
N CYS A 186 -6.69 3.68 13.91
CA CYS A 186 -5.80 4.27 14.92
C CYS A 186 -4.90 3.24 15.61
N ALA A 187 -5.49 2.12 16.07
CA ALA A 187 -4.77 1.07 16.80
C ALA A 187 -3.76 0.27 15.96
N ASP A 188 -3.79 0.40 14.62
CA ASP A 188 -2.79 -0.19 13.73
C ASP A 188 -1.43 0.50 13.84
N CYS A 189 -1.43 1.80 14.14
CA CYS A 189 -0.24 2.66 14.09
C CYS A 189 0.09 3.34 15.42
N HIS A 190 -0.86 3.46 16.35
CA HIS A 190 -0.68 4.22 17.60
C HIS A 190 -0.73 3.36 18.85
N ASP A 191 0.13 3.71 19.81
CA ASP A 191 0.04 3.32 21.20
C ASP A 191 -1.10 4.09 21.89
N ALA A 192 -1.97 3.41 22.62
CA ALA A 192 -3.19 4.01 23.17
C ALA A 192 -2.95 4.90 24.40
N GLU A 193 -1.81 4.75 25.07
CA GLU A 193 -1.47 5.52 26.27
C GLU A 193 -0.63 6.74 25.92
N THR A 194 0.37 6.54 25.05
CA THR A 194 1.39 7.55 24.74
C THR A 194 1.15 8.27 23.41
N MET A 195 0.27 7.75 22.55
CA MET A 195 0.08 8.17 21.15
C MET A 195 1.32 8.04 20.25
N ASN A 196 2.40 7.44 20.77
CA ASN A 196 3.59 7.15 19.98
C ASN A 196 3.25 6.20 18.83
N LEU A 197 4.01 6.32 17.75
CA LEU A 197 3.96 5.36 16.66
C LEU A 197 4.42 4.00 17.17
N ARG A 198 3.68 2.95 16.82
CA ARG A 198 4.00 1.57 17.18
C ARG A 198 3.88 0.63 15.98
N ILE A 199 4.60 -0.48 16.05
CA ILE A 199 4.43 -1.59 15.13
C ILE A 199 3.53 -2.63 15.80
N SER A 200 2.31 -2.79 15.28
CA SER A 200 1.30 -3.74 15.74
C SER A 200 1.34 -5.07 14.97
N ARG A 201 2.07 -5.14 13.85
CA ARG A 201 2.19 -6.34 13.02
C ARG A 201 3.50 -7.10 13.28
N PRO A 202 3.43 -8.35 13.80
CA PRO A 202 4.63 -9.14 14.13
C PRO A 202 5.56 -9.38 12.94
N ALA A 203 5.01 -9.58 11.73
CA ALA A 203 5.80 -9.91 10.55
C ALA A 203 6.93 -8.91 10.26
N LEU A 204 6.70 -7.61 10.47
CA LEU A 204 7.72 -6.57 10.30
C LEU A 204 8.82 -6.67 11.36
N ILE A 205 8.44 -6.85 12.62
CA ILE A 205 9.37 -7.02 13.76
C ILE A 205 10.24 -8.26 13.52
N GLU A 206 9.62 -9.37 13.12
CA GLU A 206 10.29 -10.62 12.82
C GLU A 206 11.25 -10.48 11.63
N ALA A 207 10.89 -9.75 10.59
CA ALA A 207 11.76 -9.49 9.44
C ALA A 207 13.00 -8.69 9.85
N PHE A 208 12.84 -7.64 10.64
CA PHE A 208 13.95 -6.89 11.22
C PHE A 208 14.85 -7.77 12.08
N LYS A 209 14.26 -8.63 12.92
CA LYS A 209 15.01 -9.58 13.74
C LYS A 209 15.85 -10.54 12.89
N ARG A 210 15.29 -11.09 11.79
CA ARG A 210 16.03 -11.97 10.87
C ARG A 210 17.17 -11.25 10.15
N LEU A 211 17.03 -9.94 9.92
CA LEU A 211 18.10 -9.06 9.44
C LEU A 211 19.14 -8.67 10.51
N GLY A 212 19.00 -9.14 11.75
CA GLY A 212 19.86 -8.74 12.87
C GLY A 212 19.67 -7.29 13.32
N LYS A 213 18.53 -6.67 12.97
CA LYS A 213 18.19 -5.29 13.29
C LYS A 213 17.15 -5.23 14.41
N ASP A 214 17.34 -4.30 15.32
CA ASP A 214 16.38 -4.00 16.38
C ASP A 214 15.47 -2.85 15.95
N ILE A 215 14.22 -3.17 15.60
CA ILE A 215 13.24 -2.18 15.13
C ILE A 215 12.88 -1.15 16.20
N THR A 216 13.09 -1.45 17.49
CA THR A 216 12.79 -0.52 18.60
C THR A 216 13.77 0.65 18.66
N LYS A 217 14.92 0.54 17.99
CA LYS A 217 15.91 1.62 17.86
C LYS A 217 15.64 2.57 16.70
N ALA A 218 14.58 2.34 15.94
CA ALA A 218 14.19 3.22 14.85
C ALA A 218 13.95 4.65 15.39
N THR A 219 14.51 5.63 14.69
CA THR A 219 14.25 7.04 14.96
C THR A 219 12.78 7.38 14.67
N HIS A 220 12.30 8.50 15.21
CA HIS A 220 10.94 8.98 14.91
C HIS A 220 10.71 9.14 13.40
N GLN A 221 11.72 9.60 12.66
CA GLN A 221 11.61 9.79 11.20
C GLN A 221 11.54 8.46 10.44
N GLU A 222 12.26 7.43 10.89
CA GLU A 222 12.13 6.07 10.33
C GLU A 222 10.76 5.48 10.65
N MET A 223 10.27 5.67 11.88
CA MET A 223 8.94 5.20 12.31
C MET A 223 7.81 5.76 11.46
N ARG A 224 7.94 7.00 10.96
CA ARG A 224 7.00 7.63 10.01
C ARG A 224 6.90 6.95 8.64
N SER A 225 7.79 6.00 8.35
CA SER A 225 7.69 5.09 7.20
C SER A 225 7.42 3.64 7.64
N LEU A 226 7.98 3.20 8.77
CA LEU A 226 7.82 1.82 9.25
C LEU A 226 6.38 1.47 9.64
N VAL A 227 5.59 2.44 10.12
CA VAL A 227 4.15 2.21 10.37
C VAL A 227 3.39 1.89 9.08
N CYS A 228 3.84 2.41 7.93
CA CYS A 228 3.31 2.06 6.61
C CYS A 228 3.82 0.68 6.15
N ALA A 229 5.10 0.38 6.43
CA ALA A 229 5.77 -0.88 6.10
C ALA A 229 5.22 -2.11 6.86
N GLN A 230 4.26 -1.92 7.77
CA GLN A 230 3.49 -3.02 8.33
C GLN A 230 2.63 -3.74 7.29
N CYS A 231 2.26 -3.01 6.22
CA CYS A 231 1.30 -3.43 5.21
C CYS A 231 1.81 -3.23 3.78
N HIS A 232 2.48 -2.11 3.52
CA HIS A 232 2.94 -1.67 2.20
C HIS A 232 4.32 -2.25 1.85
N VAL A 233 4.35 -3.58 1.76
CA VAL A 233 5.55 -4.40 1.55
C VAL A 233 5.24 -5.64 0.72
N GLU A 234 6.27 -6.23 0.14
CA GLU A 234 6.22 -7.58 -0.43
C GLU A 234 6.10 -8.64 0.68
N TYR A 235 5.32 -9.68 0.42
CA TYR A 235 5.12 -10.78 1.35
C TYR A 235 4.71 -12.08 0.66
N TYR A 236 4.95 -13.19 1.34
CA TYR A 236 4.38 -14.49 1.02
C TYR A 236 3.76 -15.17 2.25
N PHE A 237 3.10 -16.30 2.01
CA PHE A 237 2.56 -17.16 3.05
C PHE A 237 3.44 -18.38 3.27
N ASP A 238 4.20 -18.37 4.35
CA ASP A 238 5.07 -19.46 4.75
C ASP A 238 4.26 -20.58 5.40
N LYS A 239 4.08 -21.66 4.64
CA LYS A 239 3.40 -22.90 5.09
C LYS A 239 4.34 -23.90 5.77
N LYS A 240 5.66 -23.64 5.76
CA LYS A 240 6.70 -24.49 6.38
C LYS A 240 7.02 -24.02 7.80
N LYS A 241 6.85 -22.73 8.10
CA LYS A 241 7.16 -22.14 9.42
C LYS A 241 6.33 -22.75 10.56
N ILE A 242 5.02 -22.90 10.35
CA ILE A 242 4.12 -23.57 11.30
C ILE A 242 3.19 -24.47 10.50
N LYS A 243 3.10 -25.74 10.91
CA LYS A 243 2.26 -26.74 10.25
C LYS A 243 0.80 -26.26 10.18
N ASP A 244 0.18 -26.42 9.01
CA ASP A 244 -1.21 -26.05 8.72
C ASP A 244 -1.54 -24.56 8.87
N VAL A 245 -0.52 -23.69 8.89
CA VAL A 245 -0.67 -22.23 9.01
C VAL A 245 0.01 -21.54 7.84
N ALA A 246 -0.72 -20.67 7.14
CA ALA A 246 -0.19 -19.83 6.08
C ALA A 246 0.43 -18.55 6.68
N TYR A 247 1.59 -18.66 7.31
CA TYR A 247 2.14 -17.59 8.15
C TYR A 247 2.67 -16.40 7.32
N LEU A 248 2.22 -15.18 7.62
CA LEU A 248 2.69 -13.97 6.91
C LEU A 248 4.20 -13.78 7.12
N THR A 249 4.96 -13.75 6.04
CA THR A 249 6.42 -13.58 6.10
C THR A 249 6.90 -12.61 5.02
N PHE A 250 7.76 -11.66 5.41
CA PHE A 250 8.43 -10.76 4.48
C PHE A 250 9.75 -11.40 4.03
N PRO A 251 10.01 -11.56 2.72
CA PRO A 251 11.12 -12.34 2.18
C PRO A 251 12.46 -11.58 2.20
N TRP A 252 12.77 -10.88 3.30
CA TRP A 252 13.89 -9.94 3.37
C TRP A 252 15.19 -10.56 3.89
N ASP A 253 15.24 -11.87 4.11
CA ASP A 253 16.36 -12.56 4.74
C ASP A 253 17.69 -12.36 3.99
N LYS A 254 17.65 -12.08 2.68
CA LYS A 254 18.82 -11.73 1.86
C LYS A 254 18.96 -10.22 1.55
N GLY A 255 18.10 -9.40 2.13
CA GLY A 255 17.89 -8.00 1.78
C GLY A 255 16.57 -7.78 1.02
N ASN A 256 16.28 -6.53 0.66
CA ASN A 256 14.98 -6.11 0.14
C ASN A 256 15.00 -5.66 -1.34
N SER A 257 16.11 -5.87 -2.06
CA SER A 257 16.13 -5.66 -3.52
C SER A 257 15.37 -6.79 -4.24
N VAL A 258 14.92 -6.51 -5.47
CA VAL A 258 14.21 -7.51 -6.28
C VAL A 258 15.05 -8.79 -6.50
N GLU A 259 16.36 -8.65 -6.68
CA GLU A 259 17.27 -9.80 -6.86
C GLU A 259 17.53 -10.55 -5.54
N GLN A 260 17.59 -9.85 -4.41
CA GLN A 260 17.79 -10.47 -3.11
C GLN A 260 16.57 -11.29 -2.69
N ILE A 261 15.38 -10.75 -2.90
CA ILE A 261 14.12 -11.46 -2.65
C ILE A 261 13.96 -12.63 -3.64
N GLU A 262 14.31 -12.46 -4.92
CA GLU A 262 14.36 -13.56 -5.89
C GLU A 262 15.29 -14.69 -5.41
N ALA A 263 16.51 -14.35 -4.99
CA ALA A 263 17.49 -15.30 -4.50
C ALA A 263 17.07 -15.98 -3.20
N TYR A 264 16.22 -15.34 -2.40
CA TYR A 264 15.61 -15.95 -1.23
C TYR A 264 14.55 -16.98 -1.65
N TYR A 265 13.61 -16.58 -2.51
CA TYR A 265 12.56 -17.48 -2.98
C TYR A 265 13.10 -18.70 -3.74
N ASP A 266 14.15 -18.51 -4.54
CA ASP A 266 14.81 -19.60 -5.26
C ASP A 266 15.54 -20.56 -4.29
N GLU A 267 16.14 -20.05 -3.20
CA GLU A 267 16.79 -20.90 -2.18
C GLU A 267 15.81 -21.81 -1.45
N ILE A 268 14.61 -21.31 -1.15
CA ILE A 268 13.56 -22.09 -0.47
C ILE A 268 12.64 -22.86 -1.42
N GLU A 269 12.95 -22.81 -2.73
CA GLU A 269 12.17 -23.38 -3.84
C GLU A 269 10.69 -22.97 -3.80
N PHE A 270 10.43 -21.70 -3.47
CA PHE A 270 9.08 -21.21 -3.25
C PHE A 270 8.35 -20.91 -4.57
N THR A 271 7.06 -21.20 -4.59
CA THR A 271 6.16 -20.94 -5.71
C THR A 271 4.80 -20.54 -5.15
N ASP A 272 4.30 -19.38 -5.55
CA ASP A 272 2.94 -18.94 -5.21
C ASP A 272 1.90 -19.74 -5.99
N TRP A 273 2.12 -19.90 -7.30
CA TRP A 273 1.28 -20.72 -8.17
C TRP A 273 2.04 -21.24 -9.40
N THR A 274 1.52 -22.31 -9.99
CA THR A 274 1.95 -22.77 -11.31
C THR A 274 1.11 -22.07 -12.38
N HIS A 275 1.75 -21.36 -13.30
CA HIS A 275 1.07 -20.58 -14.33
C HIS A 275 0.21 -21.45 -15.25
N GLY A 276 -1.07 -21.09 -15.44
CA GLY A 276 -2.06 -21.92 -16.14
C GLY A 276 -1.77 -22.22 -17.62
N LEU A 277 -1.03 -21.34 -18.31
CA LEU A 277 -0.61 -21.55 -19.71
C LEU A 277 0.77 -22.22 -19.81
N SER A 278 1.81 -21.51 -19.33
CA SER A 278 3.20 -21.93 -19.48
C SER A 278 3.67 -23.02 -18.53
N ARG A 279 2.91 -23.36 -17.49
CA ARG A 279 3.32 -24.24 -16.37
C ARG A 279 4.54 -23.76 -15.59
N THR A 280 4.90 -22.48 -15.73
CA THR A 280 6.02 -21.88 -14.98
C THR A 280 5.69 -21.83 -13.48
N PRO A 281 6.60 -22.22 -12.57
CA PRO A 281 6.46 -21.97 -11.14
C PRO A 281 6.66 -20.47 -10.85
N MET A 282 5.58 -19.73 -10.59
CA MET A 282 5.60 -18.28 -10.49
C MET A 282 5.79 -17.76 -9.07
N LEU A 283 6.30 -16.52 -9.01
CA LEU A 283 6.28 -15.66 -7.84
C LEU A 283 5.28 -14.54 -8.09
N LYS A 284 4.52 -14.16 -7.05
CA LYS A 284 3.67 -12.96 -7.06
C LYS A 284 4.39 -11.90 -6.24
N ALA A 285 4.50 -10.69 -6.78
CA ALA A 285 4.85 -9.52 -5.97
C ALA A 285 3.59 -8.79 -5.49
N GLN A 286 3.55 -8.35 -4.23
CA GLN A 286 2.47 -7.57 -3.65
C GLN A 286 3.03 -6.26 -3.14
N HIS A 287 2.60 -5.15 -3.76
CA HIS A 287 2.84 -3.78 -3.31
C HIS A 287 4.16 -3.56 -2.53
N PRO A 288 5.34 -3.79 -3.17
CA PRO A 288 6.65 -3.60 -2.54
C PRO A 288 7.00 -2.10 -2.43
N ASP A 289 6.09 -1.34 -1.80
CA ASP A 289 6.17 0.12 -1.77
C ASP A 289 7.34 0.55 -0.87
N TYR A 290 7.51 -0.05 0.31
CA TYR A 290 8.62 0.27 1.21
C TYR A 290 9.96 -0.15 0.63
N GLU A 291 10.06 -1.36 0.07
CA GLU A 291 11.28 -1.88 -0.55
C GLU A 291 11.75 -0.95 -1.66
N VAL A 292 10.87 -0.63 -2.60
CA VAL A 292 11.20 0.28 -3.70
C VAL A 292 11.47 1.70 -3.18
N PHE A 293 10.65 2.21 -2.26
CA PHE A 293 10.85 3.54 -1.69
C PHE A 293 12.23 3.70 -1.05
N THR A 294 12.73 2.68 -0.35
CA THR A 294 14.06 2.72 0.29
C THR A 294 15.23 2.83 -0.68
N THR A 295 15.01 2.53 -1.96
CA THR A 295 16.02 2.75 -3.02
C THR A 295 15.96 4.15 -3.63
N GLY A 296 14.88 4.89 -3.40
CA GLY A 296 14.58 6.17 -4.02
C GLY A 296 15.30 7.37 -3.39
N ILE A 297 15.43 8.45 -4.18
CA ILE A 297 16.14 9.66 -3.73
C ILE A 297 15.48 10.32 -2.52
N HIS A 298 14.14 10.28 -2.41
CA HIS A 298 13.42 10.86 -1.28
C HIS A 298 13.83 10.19 0.04
N TYR A 299 13.85 8.85 0.07
CA TYR A 299 14.31 8.11 1.24
C TYR A 299 15.79 8.37 1.56
N GLN A 300 16.66 8.40 0.53
CA GLN A 300 18.09 8.72 0.69
C GLN A 300 18.32 10.13 1.29
N ARG A 301 17.37 11.05 1.13
CA ARG A 301 17.40 12.41 1.72
C ARG A 301 16.64 12.50 3.05
N GLY A 302 16.20 11.39 3.61
CA GLY A 302 15.53 11.33 4.92
C GLY A 302 14.05 11.69 4.88
N VAL A 303 13.42 11.78 3.71
CA VAL A 303 11.96 11.97 3.58
C VAL A 303 11.27 10.64 3.96
N SER A 304 10.19 10.74 4.71
CA SER A 304 9.35 9.60 5.14
C SER A 304 8.06 9.50 4.32
N CYS A 305 7.40 8.35 4.37
CA CYS A 305 6.07 8.17 3.76
C CYS A 305 5.08 9.26 4.24
N ALA A 306 5.09 9.53 5.55
CA ALA A 306 4.22 10.51 6.16
C ALA A 306 4.48 11.96 5.70
N ASP A 307 5.70 12.32 5.26
CA ASP A 307 5.96 13.68 4.79
C ASP A 307 5.16 14.03 3.53
N CYS A 308 4.93 13.05 2.64
CA CYS A 308 4.16 13.24 1.42
C CYS A 308 2.68 12.86 1.59
N HIS A 309 2.39 11.75 2.27
CA HIS A 309 1.03 11.19 2.33
C HIS A 309 0.22 11.65 3.54
N MET A 310 0.89 12.17 4.58
CA MET A 310 0.28 12.65 5.81
C MET A 310 0.88 14.00 6.22
N PRO A 311 0.81 15.03 5.35
CA PRO A 311 1.49 16.29 5.60
C PRO A 311 0.92 16.98 6.86
N TYR A 312 1.77 17.75 7.53
CA TYR A 312 1.31 18.60 8.62
C TYR A 312 0.37 19.68 8.09
N VAL A 313 -0.71 19.92 8.83
CA VAL A 313 -1.68 20.98 8.56
C VAL A 313 -1.86 21.86 9.79
N SER A 314 -2.07 23.15 9.56
CA SER A 314 -2.40 24.11 10.62
C SER A 314 -3.84 24.58 10.42
N GLU A 315 -4.67 24.40 11.44
CA GLU A 315 -6.06 24.84 11.45
C GLU A 315 -6.31 25.61 12.75
N GLY A 316 -6.56 26.91 12.62
CA GLY A 316 -6.62 27.84 13.76
C GLY A 316 -5.27 27.96 14.47
N GLY A 317 -5.27 27.70 15.78
CA GLY A 317 -4.08 27.70 16.64
C GLY A 317 -3.28 26.39 16.67
N GLN A 318 -3.77 25.32 16.03
CA GLN A 318 -3.25 23.97 16.24
C GLN A 318 -2.64 23.38 14.96
N LYS A 319 -1.49 22.72 15.13
CA LYS A 319 -0.83 21.93 14.09
C LYS A 319 -1.06 20.45 14.37
N TYR A 320 -1.51 19.70 13.37
CA TYR A 320 -1.71 18.26 13.46
C TYR A 320 -1.31 17.56 12.16
N THR A 321 -1.20 16.24 12.19
CA THR A 321 -0.88 15.41 11.03
C THR A 321 -2.17 15.10 10.26
N HIS A 322 -2.23 15.42 8.96
CA HIS A 322 -3.41 15.14 8.17
C HIS A 322 -3.52 13.64 7.87
N HIS A 323 -4.58 12.98 8.31
CA HIS A 323 -4.75 11.53 8.16
C HIS A 323 -5.55 11.11 6.92
N LYS A 324 -5.88 12.02 5.99
CA LYS A 324 -6.38 11.63 4.66
C LYS A 324 -5.22 11.09 3.82
N ILE A 325 -4.86 9.83 4.05
CA ILE A 325 -3.82 9.14 3.28
C ILE A 325 -4.32 8.95 1.86
N GLN A 326 -3.67 9.62 0.90
CA GLN A 326 -4.05 9.65 -0.50
C GLN A 326 -2.85 9.99 -1.40
N SER A 327 -3.07 10.14 -2.70
CA SER A 327 -2.06 10.66 -3.62
C SER A 327 -1.62 12.08 -3.21
N PRO A 328 -0.32 12.34 -3.03
CA PRO A 328 0.20 13.67 -2.70
C PRO A 328 -0.09 14.72 -3.78
N LEU A 329 -0.37 14.28 -5.02
CA LEU A 329 -0.78 15.16 -6.12
C LEU A 329 -2.11 15.87 -5.88
N ASN A 330 -2.93 15.39 -4.94
CA ASN A 330 -4.16 16.09 -4.56
C ASN A 330 -3.86 17.34 -3.70
N HIS A 331 -2.69 17.41 -3.06
CA HIS A 331 -2.29 18.53 -2.19
C HIS A 331 -0.79 18.86 -2.37
N ILE A 332 -0.40 19.31 -3.55
CA ILE A 332 1.01 19.54 -3.92
C ILE A 332 1.65 20.62 -3.04
N SER A 333 0.96 21.72 -2.76
CA SER A 333 1.46 22.77 -1.88
C SER A 333 1.84 22.29 -0.48
N LYS A 334 1.09 21.34 0.09
CA LYS A 334 1.34 20.82 1.44
C LYS A 334 2.30 19.63 1.47
N SER A 335 2.43 18.91 0.36
CA SER A 335 3.21 17.67 0.29
C SER A 335 4.58 17.89 -0.35
N CYS A 336 4.65 18.69 -1.42
CA CYS A 336 5.85 18.87 -2.24
C CYS A 336 6.50 20.25 -2.00
N GLN A 337 5.72 21.33 -1.99
CA GLN A 337 6.26 22.70 -1.90
C GLN A 337 6.78 23.08 -0.50
N VAL A 338 6.70 22.16 0.46
CA VAL A 338 7.44 22.23 1.72
C VAL A 338 8.96 22.15 1.50
N CYS A 339 9.39 21.51 0.42
CA CYS A 339 10.80 21.35 0.04
C CYS A 339 11.13 21.90 -1.35
N HIS A 340 10.15 21.89 -2.26
CA HIS A 340 10.29 22.30 -3.66
C HIS A 340 9.83 23.74 -3.89
N ARG A 341 10.44 24.44 -4.85
CA ARG A 341 10.16 25.86 -5.16
C ARG A 341 9.44 26.07 -6.48
N GLU A 342 9.29 25.00 -7.24
CA GLU A 342 8.58 24.94 -8.51
C GLU A 342 7.06 25.08 -8.31
N SER A 343 6.37 25.43 -9.39
CA SER A 343 4.90 25.55 -9.38
C SER A 343 4.23 24.18 -9.16
N GLU A 344 2.98 24.18 -8.66
CA GLU A 344 2.25 22.92 -8.50
C GLU A 344 2.06 22.18 -9.84
N GLU A 345 1.88 22.93 -10.93
CA GLU A 345 1.75 22.39 -12.28
C GLU A 345 3.04 21.70 -12.74
N GLU A 346 4.18 22.35 -12.57
CA GLU A 346 5.48 21.79 -12.93
C GLU A 346 5.78 20.52 -12.14
N LEU A 347 5.54 20.53 -10.83
CA LEU A 347 5.73 19.35 -9.97
C LEU A 347 4.80 18.21 -10.41
N ARG A 348 3.53 18.48 -10.72
CA ARG A 348 2.59 17.49 -11.24
C ARG A 348 3.08 16.89 -12.56
N ASN A 349 3.53 17.74 -13.49
CA ASN A 349 4.03 17.31 -14.79
C ASN A 349 5.30 16.48 -14.67
N ASN A 350 6.20 16.81 -13.73
CA ASN A 350 7.39 16.01 -13.43
C ASN A 350 7.03 14.59 -12.93
N VAL A 351 5.98 14.46 -12.11
CA VAL A 351 5.46 13.15 -11.69
C VAL A 351 4.91 12.40 -12.90
N TYR A 352 4.04 13.02 -13.69
CA TYR A 352 3.41 12.40 -14.86
C TYR A 352 4.42 11.98 -15.92
N GLU A 353 5.46 12.76 -16.15
CA GLU A 353 6.55 12.43 -17.08
C GLU A 353 7.25 11.12 -16.67
N ARG A 354 7.61 10.99 -15.39
CA ARG A 354 8.26 9.79 -14.85
C ARG A 354 7.33 8.58 -14.96
N GLN A 355 6.10 8.72 -14.50
CA GLN A 355 5.12 7.65 -14.56
C GLN A 355 4.85 7.18 -16.00
N LYS A 356 4.76 8.11 -16.95
CA LYS A 356 4.58 7.81 -18.38
C LYS A 356 5.76 7.02 -18.94
N LYS A 357 6.99 7.51 -18.75
CA LYS A 357 8.22 6.84 -19.24
C LYS A 357 8.35 5.43 -18.68
N ILE A 358 8.04 5.25 -17.39
CA ILE A 358 8.04 3.91 -16.77
C ILE A 358 6.93 3.03 -17.35
N LYS A 359 5.72 3.56 -17.54
CA LYS A 359 4.62 2.76 -18.06
C LYS A 359 4.87 2.30 -19.50
N GLU A 360 5.50 3.12 -20.34
CA GLU A 360 5.87 2.77 -21.71
C GLU A 360 6.75 1.49 -21.76
N ILE A 361 7.80 1.43 -20.94
CA ILE A 361 8.67 0.25 -20.87
C ILE A 361 8.02 -0.93 -20.13
N GLN A 362 7.15 -0.66 -19.16
CA GLN A 362 6.41 -1.71 -18.45
C GLN A 362 5.45 -2.45 -19.39
N VAL A 363 4.72 -1.72 -20.24
CA VAL A 363 3.82 -2.30 -21.26
C VAL A 363 4.60 -3.12 -22.28
N MET A 364 5.81 -2.70 -22.64
CA MET A 364 6.69 -3.50 -23.50
C MET A 364 6.99 -4.87 -22.87
N LEU A 365 7.38 -4.88 -21.60
CA LEU A 365 7.63 -6.12 -20.86
C LEU A 365 6.37 -6.99 -20.73
N GLU A 366 5.21 -6.39 -20.45
CA GLU A 366 3.91 -7.06 -20.36
C GLU A 366 3.60 -7.83 -21.65
N HIS A 367 3.69 -7.18 -22.81
CA HIS A 367 3.45 -7.82 -24.10
C HIS A 367 4.44 -8.97 -24.39
N MET A 368 5.70 -8.83 -23.98
CA MET A 368 6.70 -9.87 -24.17
C MET A 368 6.44 -11.09 -23.28
N LEU A 369 6.06 -10.86 -22.01
CA LEU A 369 5.69 -11.93 -21.08
C LEU A 369 4.43 -12.68 -21.51
N VAL A 370 3.42 -11.96 -22.01
CA VAL A 370 2.23 -12.59 -22.62
C VAL A 370 2.65 -13.53 -23.76
N ARG A 371 3.54 -13.07 -24.65
CA ARG A 371 4.10 -13.92 -25.71
C ARG A 371 4.86 -15.11 -25.15
N ASN A 372 5.72 -14.92 -24.14
CA ASN A 372 6.44 -16.03 -23.51
C ASN A 372 5.48 -17.11 -22.99
N HIS A 373 4.41 -16.72 -22.31
CA HIS A 373 3.48 -17.69 -21.74
C HIS A 373 2.69 -18.46 -22.79
N ILE A 374 2.30 -17.79 -23.87
CA ILE A 374 1.55 -18.42 -24.98
C ILE A 374 2.48 -19.30 -25.82
N GLU A 375 3.70 -18.84 -26.12
CA GLU A 375 4.72 -19.63 -26.83
C GLU A 375 5.11 -20.87 -26.00
N ALA A 376 5.26 -20.74 -24.68
CA ALA A 376 5.50 -21.88 -23.80
C ALA A 376 4.33 -22.87 -23.78
N LYS A 377 3.08 -22.39 -23.80
CA LYS A 377 1.91 -23.26 -23.94
C LYS A 377 1.96 -24.03 -25.27
N ALA A 378 2.28 -23.37 -26.38
CA ALA A 378 2.40 -24.02 -27.68
C ALA A 378 3.50 -25.09 -27.71
N ALA A 379 4.63 -24.84 -27.04
CA ALA A 379 5.69 -25.84 -26.89
C ALA A 379 5.19 -27.07 -26.10
N TRP A 380 4.47 -26.86 -25.00
CA TRP A 380 3.85 -27.97 -24.25
C TRP A 380 2.83 -28.74 -25.06
N ASP A 381 1.95 -28.05 -25.79
CA ASP A 381 0.94 -28.69 -26.64
C ASP A 381 1.57 -29.52 -27.77
N ALA A 382 2.79 -29.16 -28.20
CA ALA A 382 3.57 -29.87 -29.21
C ALA A 382 4.42 -31.03 -28.67
N GLY A 383 4.41 -31.26 -27.35
CA GLY A 383 5.12 -32.38 -26.73
C GLY A 383 6.51 -32.06 -26.18
N ALA A 384 6.83 -30.79 -25.95
CA ALA A 384 8.06 -30.40 -25.26
C ALA A 384 8.17 -31.08 -23.88
N THR A 385 9.38 -31.49 -23.52
CA THR A 385 9.69 -32.16 -22.26
C THR A 385 10.00 -31.16 -21.16
N GLU A 386 9.90 -31.61 -19.89
CA GLU A 386 10.30 -30.77 -18.75
C GLU A 386 11.77 -30.33 -18.82
N LYS A 387 12.65 -31.19 -19.35
CA LYS A 387 14.06 -30.86 -19.51
C LYS A 387 14.30 -29.74 -20.53
N GLU A 388 13.57 -29.74 -21.64
CA GLU A 388 13.63 -28.67 -22.65
C GLU A 388 13.07 -27.36 -22.11
N MET A 389 11.99 -27.44 -21.32
CA MET A 389 11.28 -26.26 -20.82
C MET A 389 11.92 -25.65 -19.57
N ALA A 390 12.60 -26.42 -18.72
CA ALA A 390 13.19 -25.94 -17.46
C ALA A 390 13.96 -24.60 -17.56
N PRO A 391 14.93 -24.41 -18.49
CA PRO A 391 15.64 -23.12 -18.62
C PRO A 391 14.70 -21.98 -19.05
N ILE A 392 13.72 -22.26 -19.90
CA ILE A 392 12.71 -21.29 -20.35
C ILE A 392 11.83 -20.86 -19.17
N LEU A 393 11.30 -21.81 -18.40
CA LEU A 393 10.42 -21.52 -17.27
C LEU A 393 11.15 -20.66 -16.22
N LYS A 394 12.43 -20.96 -15.94
CA LYS A 394 13.25 -20.13 -15.05
C LYS A 394 13.33 -18.69 -15.53
N LEU A 395 13.58 -18.47 -16.81
CA LEU A 395 13.67 -17.12 -17.38
C LEU A 395 12.31 -16.39 -17.36
N ILE A 396 11.22 -17.09 -17.63
CA ILE A 396 9.85 -16.54 -17.53
C ILE A 396 9.53 -16.12 -16.09
N ARG A 397 9.83 -16.99 -15.10
CA ARG A 397 9.67 -16.71 -13.68
C ARG A 397 10.43 -15.45 -13.29
N GLN A 398 11.71 -15.36 -13.65
CA GLN A 398 12.58 -14.22 -13.37
C GLN A 398 12.12 -12.93 -14.04
N ALA A 399 11.66 -13.01 -15.29
CA ALA A 399 11.16 -11.87 -16.04
C ALA A 399 9.86 -11.33 -15.44
N GLN A 400 8.91 -12.23 -15.11
CA GLN A 400 7.64 -11.82 -14.54
C GLN A 400 7.79 -11.33 -13.10
N TRP A 401 8.66 -11.95 -12.29
CA TRP A 401 8.97 -11.45 -10.94
C TRP A 401 9.40 -9.97 -10.98
N ARG A 402 10.32 -9.62 -11.89
CA ARG A 402 10.78 -8.24 -12.09
C ARG A 402 9.66 -7.31 -12.56
N TRP A 403 8.83 -7.74 -13.51
CA TRP A 403 7.66 -6.97 -13.93
C TRP A 403 6.70 -6.71 -12.76
N ASP A 404 6.34 -7.77 -12.03
CA ASP A 404 5.34 -7.71 -10.98
C ASP A 404 5.83 -6.87 -9.81
N PHE A 405 7.12 -6.97 -9.45
CA PHE A 405 7.75 -6.13 -8.42
C PHE A 405 7.63 -4.64 -8.74
N CYS A 406 7.68 -4.27 -10.02
CA CYS A 406 7.46 -2.90 -10.46
C CYS A 406 5.97 -2.52 -10.54
N ALA A 407 5.14 -3.41 -11.09
CA ALA A 407 3.73 -3.13 -11.38
C ALA A 407 2.82 -3.22 -10.14
N ALA A 408 3.22 -3.96 -9.11
CA ALA A 408 2.40 -4.21 -7.93
C ALA A 408 2.35 -3.01 -6.96
N GLY A 409 3.35 -2.14 -6.96
CA GLY A 409 3.36 -0.89 -6.19
C GLY A 409 2.98 0.30 -7.06
N HIS A 410 1.77 0.83 -6.90
CA HIS A 410 1.23 1.85 -7.81
C HIS A 410 1.98 3.20 -7.73
N GLY A 411 2.67 3.48 -6.62
CA GLY A 411 3.49 4.69 -6.44
C GLY A 411 4.96 4.53 -6.87
N ASN A 412 5.39 3.30 -7.19
CA ASN A 412 6.81 2.96 -7.33
C ASN A 412 7.51 3.71 -8.46
N SER A 413 6.79 3.98 -9.56
CA SER A 413 7.28 4.79 -10.68
C SER A 413 7.61 6.24 -10.31
N PHE A 414 7.13 6.73 -9.17
CA PHE A 414 7.55 8.01 -8.59
C PHE A 414 8.52 7.84 -7.42
N HIS A 415 8.33 6.83 -6.56
CA HIS A 415 9.19 6.61 -5.39
C HIS A 415 10.64 6.35 -5.79
N ALA A 416 10.89 5.51 -6.79
CA ALA A 416 12.23 5.20 -7.29
C ALA A 416 12.22 4.93 -8.81
N PRO A 417 11.96 5.95 -9.67
CA PRO A 417 11.83 5.76 -11.12
C PRO A 417 13.05 5.10 -11.77
N LEU A 418 14.26 5.47 -11.35
CA LEU A 418 15.49 4.90 -11.92
C LEU A 418 15.62 3.40 -11.61
N GLU A 419 15.30 3.01 -10.37
CA GLU A 419 15.35 1.60 -9.97
C GLU A 419 14.27 0.80 -10.70
N ILE A 420 13.05 1.34 -10.79
CA ILE A 420 11.96 0.70 -11.54
C ILE A 420 12.32 0.53 -13.02
N ALA A 421 12.94 1.52 -13.65
CA ALA A 421 13.42 1.40 -15.01
C ALA A 421 14.47 0.29 -15.15
N ARG A 422 15.45 0.23 -14.24
CA ARG A 422 16.49 -0.81 -14.22
C ARG A 422 15.87 -2.21 -14.10
N ILE A 423 14.96 -2.41 -13.16
CA ILE A 423 14.29 -3.69 -12.93
C ILE A 423 13.51 -4.11 -14.19
N ILE A 424 12.71 -3.22 -14.78
CA ILE A 424 11.98 -3.50 -16.02
C ILE A 424 12.93 -3.87 -17.16
N SER A 425 14.04 -3.13 -17.33
CA SER A 425 15.05 -3.47 -18.35
C SER A 425 15.64 -4.87 -18.17
N THR A 426 15.94 -5.28 -16.93
CA THR A 426 16.40 -6.66 -16.67
C THR A 426 15.30 -7.71 -16.90
N GLY A 427 14.03 -7.35 -16.68
CA GLY A 427 12.90 -8.21 -17.03
C GLY A 427 12.76 -8.39 -18.54
N ILE A 428 12.95 -7.32 -19.33
CA ILE A 428 12.95 -7.35 -20.80
C ILE A 428 14.06 -8.26 -21.32
N ASP A 429 15.28 -8.14 -20.79
CA ASP A 429 16.40 -9.04 -21.13
C ASP A 429 16.05 -10.52 -20.87
N LYS A 430 15.52 -10.84 -19.69
CA LYS A 430 15.12 -12.20 -19.31
C LYS A 430 13.99 -12.74 -20.20
N SER A 431 13.03 -11.91 -20.53
CA SER A 431 11.93 -12.25 -21.44
C SER A 431 12.44 -12.53 -22.86
N HIS A 432 13.38 -11.73 -23.38
CA HIS A 432 14.04 -11.99 -24.66
C HIS A 432 14.83 -13.31 -24.66
N GLN A 433 15.60 -13.59 -23.59
CA GLN A 433 16.30 -14.86 -23.43
C GLN A 433 15.31 -16.04 -23.43
N ALA A 434 14.20 -15.93 -22.69
CA ALA A 434 13.16 -16.95 -22.66
C ALA A 434 12.57 -17.20 -24.06
N ARG A 435 12.28 -16.12 -24.82
CA ARG A 435 11.73 -16.25 -26.19
C ARG A 435 12.75 -16.89 -27.12
N PHE A 436 14.03 -16.53 -27.01
CA PHE A 436 15.08 -17.13 -27.83
C PHE A 436 15.18 -18.65 -27.61
N GLU A 437 15.18 -19.11 -26.35
CA GLU A 437 15.18 -20.55 -26.05
C GLU A 437 13.88 -21.23 -26.47
N LEU A 438 12.73 -20.56 -26.31
CA LEU A 438 11.44 -21.05 -26.80
C LEU A 438 11.44 -21.29 -28.32
N GLN A 439 12.02 -20.39 -29.11
CA GLN A 439 12.06 -20.58 -30.57
C GLN A 439 12.84 -21.84 -30.95
N LYS A 440 13.90 -22.20 -30.22
CA LYS A 440 14.65 -23.45 -30.46
C LYS A 440 13.80 -24.68 -30.18
N VAL A 441 13.08 -24.68 -29.05
CA VAL A 441 12.18 -25.78 -28.68
C VAL A 441 11.02 -25.89 -29.67
N LEU A 442 10.36 -24.78 -29.99
CA LEU A 442 9.29 -24.74 -30.98
C LEU A 442 9.75 -25.29 -32.34
N ALA A 443 10.94 -24.92 -32.81
CA ALA A 443 11.51 -25.44 -34.05
C ALA A 443 11.81 -26.95 -33.97
N ALA A 444 12.38 -27.44 -32.86
CA ALA A 444 12.65 -28.86 -32.65
C ALA A 444 11.36 -29.72 -32.65
N HIS A 445 10.25 -29.13 -32.20
CA HIS A 445 8.92 -29.76 -32.19
C HIS A 445 8.08 -29.42 -33.44
N ASN A 446 8.69 -28.89 -34.50
CA ASN A 446 8.05 -28.55 -35.78
C ASN A 446 6.84 -27.60 -35.65
N VAL A 447 6.82 -26.73 -34.65
CA VAL A 447 5.74 -25.75 -34.45
C VAL A 447 5.95 -24.57 -35.39
N LYS A 448 4.92 -24.21 -36.15
CA LYS A 448 4.95 -23.05 -37.06
C LYS A 448 5.01 -21.75 -36.26
N THR A 449 6.05 -20.95 -36.49
CA THR A 449 6.24 -19.63 -35.90
C THR A 449 6.00 -18.51 -36.93
N PRO A 450 5.56 -17.30 -36.53
CA PRO A 450 5.26 -16.89 -35.16
C PRO A 450 3.95 -17.49 -34.65
N ILE A 451 3.88 -17.77 -33.33
CA ILE A 451 2.65 -18.24 -32.67
C ILE A 451 1.60 -17.12 -32.74
N PRO A 452 0.40 -17.37 -33.32
CA PRO A 452 -0.67 -16.38 -33.34
C PRO A 452 -1.09 -16.01 -31.92
N LEU A 453 -1.20 -14.70 -31.65
CA LEU A 453 -1.73 -14.24 -30.38
C LEU A 453 -3.27 -14.35 -30.37
N PRO A 454 -3.87 -14.87 -29.28
CA PRO A 454 -5.30 -14.85 -29.08
C PRO A 454 -5.81 -13.41 -28.96
N VAL A 455 -7.09 -13.20 -29.23
CA VAL A 455 -7.71 -11.87 -29.07
C VAL A 455 -7.97 -11.62 -27.57
N ILE A 456 -7.00 -11.01 -26.90
CA ILE A 456 -7.04 -10.69 -25.45
C ILE A 456 -7.17 -9.18 -25.19
N SER A 457 -7.70 -8.44 -26.16
CA SER A 457 -7.76 -6.97 -26.18
C SER A 457 -8.63 -6.33 -25.09
N THR A 458 -9.40 -7.12 -24.34
CA THR A 458 -10.24 -6.66 -23.23
C THR A 458 -10.16 -7.68 -22.09
N LYS A 459 -10.42 -7.22 -20.86
CA LYS A 459 -10.46 -8.07 -19.67
C LYS A 459 -11.31 -9.32 -19.88
N ALA A 460 -12.54 -9.15 -20.36
CA ALA A 460 -13.48 -10.26 -20.53
C ALA A 460 -12.95 -11.32 -21.52
N LYS A 461 -12.31 -10.89 -22.61
CA LYS A 461 -11.71 -11.82 -23.58
C LYS A 461 -10.49 -12.53 -23.01
N ALA A 462 -9.63 -11.82 -22.27
CA ALA A 462 -8.48 -12.41 -21.60
C ALA A 462 -8.91 -13.44 -20.54
N GLN A 463 -9.94 -13.14 -19.74
CA GLN A 463 -10.49 -14.03 -18.72
C GLN A 463 -11.13 -15.27 -19.32
N SER A 464 -11.87 -15.10 -20.43
CA SER A 464 -12.42 -16.22 -21.19
C SER A 464 -11.33 -17.11 -21.78
N TYR A 465 -10.26 -16.51 -22.33
CA TYR A 465 -9.13 -17.26 -22.90
C TYR A 465 -8.43 -18.17 -21.89
N ILE A 466 -8.33 -17.74 -20.63
CA ILE A 466 -7.76 -18.56 -19.54
C ILE A 466 -8.81 -19.43 -18.82
N GLY A 467 -10.04 -19.51 -19.34
CA GLY A 467 -11.08 -20.41 -18.87
C GLY A 467 -11.87 -19.96 -17.63
N LEU A 468 -11.88 -18.68 -17.28
CA LEU A 468 -12.65 -18.17 -16.14
C LEU A 468 -14.14 -17.98 -16.47
N ASN A 469 -15.03 -18.63 -15.72
CA ASN A 469 -16.47 -18.38 -15.79
C ASN A 469 -16.86 -17.16 -14.92
N MET A 470 -16.66 -15.96 -15.48
CA MET A 470 -16.90 -14.71 -14.74
C MET A 470 -18.36 -14.48 -14.37
N ASN A 471 -19.31 -14.94 -15.18
CA ASN A 471 -20.73 -14.83 -14.86
C ASN A 471 -21.08 -15.61 -13.59
N GLN A 472 -20.56 -16.82 -13.46
CA GLN A 472 -20.73 -17.63 -12.26
C GLN A 472 -20.06 -16.98 -11.05
N LEU A 473 -18.77 -16.61 -11.17
CA LEU A 473 -18.01 -16.02 -10.07
C LEU A 473 -18.65 -14.74 -9.53
N ASN A 474 -19.14 -13.86 -10.42
CA ASN A 474 -19.81 -12.62 -10.02
C ASN A 474 -21.15 -12.88 -9.35
N LYS A 475 -21.95 -13.83 -9.87
CA LYS A 475 -23.24 -14.20 -9.27
C LYS A 475 -23.07 -14.79 -7.87
N GLU A 476 -22.14 -15.72 -7.70
CA GLU A 476 -21.81 -16.28 -6.39
C GLU A 476 -21.34 -15.18 -5.43
N LYS A 477 -20.55 -14.22 -5.93
CA LYS A 477 -20.06 -13.11 -5.11
C LYS A 477 -21.18 -12.19 -4.65
N GLU A 478 -22.09 -11.83 -5.55
CA GLU A 478 -23.27 -11.04 -5.21
C GLU A 478 -24.13 -11.74 -4.15
N GLN A 479 -24.35 -13.05 -4.28
CA GLN A 479 -25.07 -13.84 -3.27
C GLN A 479 -24.36 -13.81 -1.92
N PHE A 480 -23.04 -14.01 -1.89
CA PHE A 480 -22.24 -13.91 -0.67
C PHE A 480 -22.35 -12.54 0.00
N MET A 481 -22.21 -11.46 -0.77
CA MET A 481 -22.32 -10.08 -0.27
C MET A 481 -23.70 -9.78 0.30
N ASN A 482 -24.77 -10.31 -0.29
CA ASN A 482 -26.14 -10.06 0.15
C ASN A 482 -26.61 -10.96 1.31
N THR A 483 -25.92 -12.07 1.60
CA THR A 483 -26.39 -13.07 2.57
C THR A 483 -25.45 -13.29 3.76
N VAL A 484 -24.14 -13.30 3.54
CA VAL A 484 -23.14 -13.62 4.58
C VAL A 484 -22.63 -12.36 5.26
N ILE A 485 -22.28 -11.33 4.48
CA ILE A 485 -21.75 -10.07 5.02
C ILE A 485 -22.71 -9.40 6.02
N PRO A 486 -24.03 -9.28 5.77
CA PRO A 486 -24.95 -8.69 6.75
C PRO A 486 -24.95 -9.45 8.09
N LYS A 487 -24.86 -10.78 8.05
CA LYS A 487 -24.79 -11.63 9.25
C LYS A 487 -23.48 -11.43 10.02
N TRP A 488 -22.36 -11.24 9.31
CA TRP A 488 -21.08 -10.90 9.94
C TRP A 488 -21.16 -9.56 10.67
N LEU A 489 -21.73 -8.55 10.02
CA LEU A 489 -21.89 -7.22 10.58
C LEU A 489 -22.84 -7.23 11.79
N GLU A 490 -23.93 -7.99 11.75
CA GLU A 490 -24.85 -8.15 12.89
C GLU A 490 -24.14 -8.76 14.11
N LYS A 491 -23.41 -9.87 13.91
CA LYS A 491 -22.61 -10.50 14.97
C LYS A 491 -21.52 -9.56 15.51
N ALA A 492 -20.89 -8.79 14.64
CA ALA A 492 -19.87 -7.84 15.05
C ALA A 492 -20.46 -6.70 15.89
N LYS A 493 -21.59 -6.14 15.48
CA LYS A 493 -22.33 -5.12 16.23
C LYS A 493 -22.75 -5.64 17.61
N GLU A 494 -23.22 -6.88 17.70
CA GLU A 494 -23.57 -7.50 18.98
C GLU A 494 -22.35 -7.71 19.89
N ARG A 495 -21.20 -8.08 19.33
CA ARG A 495 -19.94 -8.19 20.08
C ARG A 495 -19.48 -6.82 20.58
N GLU A 496 -19.43 -5.82 19.70
CA GLU A 496 -18.87 -4.50 19.98
C GLU A 496 -19.73 -3.67 20.93
N SER A 497 -21.04 -3.91 21.00
CA SER A 497 -21.91 -3.29 22.00
C SER A 497 -21.55 -3.69 23.44
N LYS A 498 -20.82 -4.79 23.62
CA LYS A 498 -20.35 -5.29 24.92
C LYS A 498 -18.98 -4.74 25.31
N TYR A 499 -18.28 -4.04 24.41
CA TYR A 499 -16.96 -3.50 24.71
C TYR A 499 -17.07 -2.32 25.68
N PRO A 500 -16.23 -2.28 26.73
CA PRO A 500 -16.29 -1.21 27.72
C PRO A 500 -15.94 0.13 27.06
N LYS A 501 -16.65 1.18 27.45
CA LYS A 501 -16.33 2.57 27.13
C LYS A 501 -16.30 3.36 28.43
N THR A 502 -15.10 3.63 28.93
CA THR A 502 -14.91 4.40 30.17
C THR A 502 -14.75 5.87 29.81
N VAL A 503 -15.75 6.68 30.16
CA VAL A 503 -15.69 8.16 30.09
C VAL A 503 -14.84 8.65 31.25
N LEU A 504 -13.96 9.61 31.00
CA LEU A 504 -13.04 10.21 31.97
C LEU A 504 -13.56 11.52 32.56
#